data_AF-A0ABD0Q403-F1
#
_entry.id   AF-A0ABD0Q403-F1
#
_cell.length_a   1.000
_cell.length_b   1.000
_cell.length_c   1.000
_cell.angle_alpha   90.00
_cell.angle_beta   90.00
_cell.angle_gamma   90.00
#
_symmetry.space_group_name_H-M   'P 1'
#
loop_
_entity.id
_entity.type
_entity.pdbx_description
1 polymer ?
#
loop_
_entity_poly.entity_id
_entity_poly.type
_entity_poly.pdbx_seq_one_letter_code
_entity_poly.pdbx_strand_id
1 'polypeptide(L)' 'ELVPSYQCSGDPPPVRLPCEMPCPGDCVLGHWSPWTSCSQSCSSKHHEGKQSRSRLVLALPGE' A
#
# COMPACT_ATOMS: atom_id res chain seq x y z
N GLU A 1 -23.38 38.57 -3.36
CA GLU A 1 -24.63 37.88 -3.73
C GLU A 1 -24.27 36.48 -4.17
N LEU A 2 -24.92 35.45 -3.62
CA LEU A 2 -24.64 34.06 -3.97
C LEU A 2 -25.56 33.66 -5.13
N VAL A 3 -25.01 33.02 -6.16
CA VAL A 3 -25.79 32.55 -7.31
C VAL A 3 -26.76 31.45 -6.83
N PRO A 4 -28.06 31.57 -7.12
CA PRO A 4 -29.05 30.56 -6.73
C PRO A 4 -28.81 29.19 -7.40
N SER A 5 -28.97 28.11 -6.63
CA SER A 5 -28.61 26.74 -7.03
C SER A 5 -29.37 26.20 -8.25
N TYR A 6 -30.56 26.73 -8.54
CA TYR A 6 -31.37 26.33 -9.70
C TYR A 6 -30.80 26.78 -11.05
N GLN A 7 -29.75 27.61 -11.05
CA GLN A 7 -29.06 28.08 -12.25
C GLN A 7 -27.85 27.21 -12.61
N CYS A 8 -27.52 26.21 -11.77
CA CYS A 8 -26.46 25.26 -12.06
C CYS A 8 -27.02 24.09 -12.89
N SER A 9 -26.49 23.91 -14.10
CA SER A 9 -26.81 22.77 -14.97
C SER A 9 -25.95 21.57 -14.60
N GLY A 10 -26.32 20.84 -13.55
CA GLY A 10 -25.66 19.60 -13.14
C GLY A 10 -25.74 19.34 -11.64
N ASP A 11 -25.55 18.09 -11.24
CA ASP A 11 -25.42 17.73 -9.83
C ASP A 11 -24.19 18.41 -9.21
N PRO A 12 -24.28 18.87 -7.95
CA PRO A 12 -23.15 19.48 -7.28
C PRO A 12 -22.00 18.47 -7.17
N PRO A 13 -20.74 18.88 -7.41
CA PRO A 13 -19.62 17.98 -7.29
C PRO A 13 -19.56 17.45 -5.85
N PRO A 14 -19.15 16.18 -5.67
CA PRO A 14 -18.94 15.64 -4.33
C PRO A 14 -17.93 16.52 -3.58
N VAL A 15 -18.31 16.90 -2.36
CA VAL A 15 -17.53 17.80 -1.49
C VAL A 15 -16.15 17.23 -1.16
N ARG A 16 -16.00 15.90 -1.28
CA ARG A 16 -14.75 15.16 -1.08
C ARG A 16 -14.65 14.07 -2.14
N LEU A 17 -13.56 14.08 -2.89
CA LEU A 17 -13.15 13.01 -3.77
C LEU A 17 -12.02 12.23 -3.10
N PRO A 18 -11.96 10.89 -3.24
CA PRO A 18 -10.78 10.13 -2.85
C PRO A 18 -9.58 10.62 -3.67
N CYS A 19 -8.47 10.88 -2.99
CA CYS A 19 -7.23 11.27 -3.64
C CYS A 19 -6.46 10.00 -4.00
N GLU A 20 -6.44 9.63 -5.28
CA GLU A 20 -5.77 8.42 -5.78
C GLU A 20 -4.46 8.73 -6.50
N MET A 21 -3.69 9.70 -6.00
CA MET A 21 -2.33 9.95 -6.49
C MET A 21 -1.35 9.13 -5.65
N PRO A 22 -0.77 8.04 -6.16
CA PRO A 22 0.26 7.35 -5.43
C PRO A 22 1.52 8.23 -5.41
N CYS A 23 2.32 8.13 -4.35
CA CYS A 23 3.56 8.90 -4.26
C CYS A 23 4.48 8.58 -5.45
N PRO A 24 5.07 9.59 -6.11
CA PRO A 24 6.03 9.34 -7.18
C PRO A 24 7.23 8.58 -6.62
N GLY A 25 7.64 7.53 -7.34
CA GLY A 25 8.88 6.78 -7.09
C GLY A 25 8.74 5.48 -6.31
N ASP A 26 8.00 5.45 -5.18
CA ASP A 26 7.94 4.26 -4.30
C ASP A 26 6.52 3.72 -4.11
N CYS A 27 6.38 2.40 -4.26
CA CYS A 27 5.14 1.70 -3.90
C CYS A 27 4.88 1.77 -2.39
N VAL A 28 3.61 1.86 -2.00
CA VAL A 28 3.23 1.82 -0.58
C VAL A 28 3.20 0.38 -0.13
N LEU A 29 3.96 0.07 0.92
CA LEU A 29 4.16 -1.30 1.40
C LEU A 29 3.54 -1.47 2.78
N GLY A 30 2.88 -2.61 2.98
CA GLY A 30 2.31 -2.98 4.26
C GLY A 30 3.36 -3.46 5.26
N HIS A 31 2.89 -3.83 6.46
CA HIS A 31 3.74 -4.43 7.48
C HIS A 31 4.34 -5.75 6.99
N TRP A 32 5.56 -6.03 7.44
CA TRP A 32 6.17 -7.33 7.24
C TRP A 32 5.43 -8.40 8.03
N SER A 33 5.26 -9.56 7.42
CA SER A 33 4.93 -10.78 8.16
C SER A 33 6.05 -11.16 9.14
N PRO A 34 5.75 -11.98 10.16
CA PRO A 34 6.78 -12.62 10.97
C PRO A 34 7.74 -13.43 10.11
N TRP A 35 8.98 -13.56 10.57
CA TRP A 35 9.96 -14.45 9.95
C TRP A 35 9.50 -15.91 10.02
N THR A 36 9.75 -16.66 8.96
CA THR A 36 9.59 -18.13 8.99
C THR A 36 10.56 -18.76 9.99
N SER A 37 10.25 -19.98 10.43
CA SER A 37 11.24 -20.82 11.10
C SER A 37 12.49 -20.99 10.22
N CYS A 38 13.64 -21.18 10.87
CA CYS A 38 14.89 -21.43 10.16
C CYS A 38 14.78 -22.73 9.36
N SER A 39 15.26 -22.71 8.11
CA SER A 39 15.21 -23.89 7.24
C SER A 39 16.01 -25.08 7.76
N GLN A 40 16.99 -24.84 8.65
CA GLN A 40 17.86 -25.85 9.23
C GLN A 40 18.10 -25.55 10.72
N SER A 41 18.22 -26.59 11.54
CA SER A 41 18.62 -26.47 12.94
C SER A 41 20.14 -26.50 13.08
N CYS A 42 20.70 -25.77 14.04
CA CYS A 42 22.16 -25.70 14.25
C CYS A 42 22.83 -27.06 14.56
N SER A 43 22.04 -28.10 14.86
CA SER A 43 22.48 -29.48 15.04
C SER A 43 22.91 -30.17 13.74
N SER A 44 22.47 -29.69 12.56
CA SER A 44 23.00 -30.15 11.28
C SER A 44 24.33 -29.46 11.03
N LYS A 45 25.44 -30.07 11.50
CA LYS A 45 26.79 -29.60 11.22
C LYS A 45 26.95 -29.45 9.69
N HIS A 46 27.26 -28.22 9.23
CA HIS A 46 27.63 -27.83 7.85
C HIS A 46 26.58 -27.21 6.91
N HIS A 47 25.38 -26.81 7.36
CA HIS A 47 24.44 -26.07 6.49
C HIS A 47 23.98 -24.74 7.10
N GLU A 48 24.14 -23.65 6.36
CA GLU A 48 23.56 -22.34 6.69
C GLU A 48 22.03 -22.43 6.63
N GLY A 49 21.37 -22.00 7.71
CA GLY A 49 19.92 -21.89 7.77
C GLY A 49 19.43 -20.57 7.17
N LYS A 50 18.31 -20.59 6.46
CA LYS A 50 17.68 -19.40 5.89
C LYS A 50 16.31 -19.16 6.54
N GLN A 51 15.96 -17.88 6.68
CA GLN A 51 14.62 -17.43 7.04
C GLN A 51 14.11 -16.49 5.95
N SER A 52 12.79 -16.45 5.77
CA SER A 52 12.14 -15.58 4.81
C SER A 52 10.96 -14.86 5.47
N ARG A 53 10.59 -13.71 4.92
CA ARG A 53 9.38 -12.97 5.27
C ARG A 53 8.85 -12.26 4.04
N SER A 54 7.55 -12.00 4.04
CA SER A 54 6.85 -11.33 2.95
C SER A 54 6.08 -10.11 3.47
N ARG A 55 5.81 -9.15 2.60
CA ARG A 55 4.91 -8.02 2.86
C ARG A 55 4.04 -7.77 1.64
N LEU A 56 2.90 -7.13 1.85
CA LEU A 56 1.97 -6.78 0.77
C LEU A 56 2.32 -5.43 0.15
N VAL A 57 2.12 -5.32 -1.16
CA VAL A 57 2.07 -4.02 -1.85
C VAL A 57 0.66 -3.48 -1.68
N LEU A 58 0.51 -2.39 -0.94
CA LEU A 58 -0.78 -1.76 -0.66
C LEU A 58 -1.17 -0.75 -1.76
N ALA A 59 -0.19 -0.11 -2.38
CA ALA A 59 -0.40 0.74 -3.55
C ALA A 59 0.80 0.67 -4.49
N LEU A 60 0.53 0.68 -5.80
CA LEU A 60 1.57 0.79 -6.83
C LEU A 60 2.18 2.20 -6.83
N PRO A 61 3.42 2.36 -7.34
CA PRO A 61 4.03 3.68 -7.45
C PRO A 61 3.22 4.56 -8.42
N GLY A 62 3.18 5.86 -8.15
CA GLY A 62 2.56 6.84 -9.04
C GLY A 62 3.50 7.21 -10.18
N GLU A 63 2.93 7.59 -11.32
CA GLU A 63 3.68 8.22 -12.42
C GLU A 63 4.22 9.60 -12.01
#